data_AF-A0A9E0IKV1-F1
#
_entry.id   AF-A0A9E0IKV1-F1
#
_cell.length_a   1.000
_cell.length_b   1.000
_cell.length_c   1.000
_cell.angle_alpha   90.00
_cell.angle_beta   90.00
_cell.angle_gamma   90.00
#
_symmetry.space_group_name_H-M   'P 1'
#
loop_
_entity.id
_entity.type
_entity.pdbx_description
1 polymer ?
#
loop_
_entity_poly.entity_id
_entity_poly.type
_entity_poly.pdbx_seq_one_letter_code
_entity_poly.pdbx_strand_id
1 'polypeptide(L)'
;MPTILPGTWFMPTLVAGLALATTACPVDDDTVGRLCDLGAEAGPRDTVIATGSLDCTSRTCLKVPLTAELPGDSRYPADDRGLCTTTCSSDDDCAGIAGSPCQGGFTCAVATVVGPFCCEKVCVCRDYGTRPEPAACDADDPANTCCNLPGREGSDECR
;
A
#
# COMPACT_ATOMS: atom_id res chain seq x y z
N MET A 1 -45.83 30.17 -61.71
CA MET A 1 -46.80 30.72 -60.75
C MET A 1 -46.43 30.19 -59.37
N PRO A 2 -46.13 31.09 -58.42
CA PRO A 2 -45.54 30.79 -57.12
C PRO A 2 -46.61 30.54 -56.06
N THR A 3 -46.26 29.84 -54.98
CA THR A 3 -46.77 30.23 -53.65
C THR A 3 -45.71 29.88 -52.60
N ILE A 4 -44.97 30.91 -52.20
CA ILE A 4 -44.17 31.01 -50.97
C ILE A 4 -45.12 31.49 -49.89
N LEU A 5 -45.09 30.91 -48.68
CA LEU A 5 -45.49 31.57 -47.43
C LEU A 5 -44.89 30.79 -46.21
N PRO A 6 -44.75 31.43 -45.03
CA PRO A 6 -43.44 31.63 -44.40
C PRO A 6 -43.38 31.24 -42.90
N GLY A 7 -42.20 31.44 -42.30
CA GLY A 7 -42.04 31.77 -40.87
C GLY A 7 -41.89 30.56 -39.94
N THR A 8 -40.64 30.22 -39.55
CA THR A 8 -40.04 30.49 -38.21
C THR A 8 -40.91 29.97 -37.08
N TRP A 9 -40.47 29.02 -36.24
CA TRP A 9 -39.93 29.31 -34.90
C TRP A 9 -38.88 28.28 -34.44
N PHE A 10 -37.86 28.82 -33.78
CA PHE A 10 -36.80 28.19 -33.00
C PHE A 10 -37.25 26.99 -32.14
N MET A 11 -36.47 25.91 -32.14
CA MET A 11 -36.13 25.21 -30.90
C MET A 11 -34.86 24.39 -31.10
N PRO A 12 -33.70 24.81 -30.54
CA PRO A 12 -32.52 23.97 -30.48
C PRO A 12 -32.81 22.86 -29.47
N THR A 13 -32.77 21.60 -29.89
CA THR A 13 -32.91 20.46 -28.98
C THR A 13 -31.62 20.34 -28.18
N LEU A 14 -31.62 21.01 -27.03
CA LEU A 14 -30.58 21.01 -26.03
C LEU A 14 -30.65 19.68 -25.27
N VAL A 15 -30.15 18.60 -25.87
CA VAL A 15 -29.86 17.35 -25.15
C VAL A 15 -28.42 17.43 -24.69
N ALA A 16 -28.17 18.29 -23.71
CA ALA A 16 -26.96 18.21 -22.90
C ALA A 16 -27.16 17.03 -21.94
N GLY A 17 -26.86 15.82 -22.43
CA GLY A 17 -26.68 14.66 -21.58
C GLY A 17 -25.54 14.96 -20.63
N LEU A 18 -25.86 15.26 -19.37
CA LEU A 18 -24.92 15.25 -18.26
C LEU A 18 -24.43 13.81 -18.10
N ALA A 19 -23.40 13.44 -18.86
CA ALA A 19 -22.54 12.33 -18.47
C ALA A 19 -21.82 12.80 -17.21
N LEU A 20 -22.34 12.38 -16.05
CA LEU A 20 -21.59 12.38 -14.81
C LEU A 20 -20.35 11.50 -15.06
N ALA A 21 -19.29 12.14 -15.52
CA ALA A 21 -17.94 11.59 -15.42
C ALA A 21 -17.69 11.48 -13.92
N THR A 22 -17.98 10.32 -13.36
CA THR A 22 -17.38 9.89 -12.11
C THR A 22 -15.89 9.89 -12.39
N THR A 23 -15.23 10.98 -12.02
CA THR A 23 -13.80 10.98 -11.75
C THR A 23 -13.61 9.95 -10.64
N ALA A 24 -13.42 8.68 -11.04
CA ALA A 24 -12.64 7.78 -10.24
C ALA A 24 -11.35 8.54 -9.99
N CYS A 25 -11.12 8.95 -8.75
CA CYS A 25 -9.81 9.44 -8.34
C CYS A 25 -8.83 8.37 -8.84
N PRO A 26 -7.81 8.71 -9.65
CA PRO A 26 -6.75 7.76 -9.92
C PRO A 26 -6.24 7.34 -8.55
N VAL A 27 -6.35 6.04 -8.28
CA VAL A 27 -5.71 5.37 -7.15
C VAL A 27 -4.31 5.95 -7.07
N ASP A 28 -4.00 6.63 -5.96
CA ASP A 28 -2.68 7.21 -5.74
C ASP A 28 -1.65 6.16 -6.16
N ASP A 29 -0.74 6.54 -7.05
CA ASP A 29 0.35 5.70 -7.59
C ASP A 29 1.31 5.35 -6.43
N ASP A 30 0.82 4.53 -5.51
CA ASP A 30 1.52 3.96 -4.38
C ASP A 30 2.56 3.01 -4.97
N THR A 31 3.76 3.54 -5.11
CA THR A 31 4.84 2.93 -5.87
C THR A 31 5.51 1.85 -5.00
N VAL A 32 4.72 0.85 -4.61
CA VAL A 32 5.14 -0.29 -3.79
C VAL A 32 6.28 -1.01 -4.50
N GLY A 33 7.34 -1.29 -3.76
CA GLY A 33 8.49 -1.98 -4.30
C GLY A 33 9.55 -1.10 -4.97
N ARG A 34 9.43 0.23 -4.90
CA ARG A 34 10.55 1.14 -5.20
C ARG A 34 11.62 1.01 -4.12
N LEU A 35 12.91 1.08 -4.48
CA LEU A 35 13.98 1.14 -3.49
C LEU A 35 13.95 2.48 -2.75
N CYS A 36 14.17 2.44 -1.44
CA CYS A 36 14.20 3.60 -0.57
C CYS A 36 15.30 3.50 0.47
N ASP A 37 15.72 4.65 0.98
CA ASP A 37 16.66 4.77 2.09
C ASP A 37 15.92 4.66 3.43
N LEU A 38 16.41 3.80 4.34
CA LEU A 38 15.85 3.62 5.69
C LEU A 38 16.37 4.68 6.68
N GLY A 39 17.43 5.42 6.34
CA GLY A 39 18.14 6.32 7.24
C GLY A 39 18.87 5.63 8.39
N ALA A 40 18.92 4.30 8.38
CA ALA A 40 19.55 3.48 9.42
C ALA A 40 20.03 2.14 8.84
N GLU A 41 21.14 1.63 9.36
CA GLU A 41 21.64 0.30 8.99
C GLU A 41 20.70 -0.78 9.52
N ALA A 42 20.35 -1.73 8.65
CA ALA A 42 19.46 -2.83 8.97
C ALA A 42 20.04 -4.15 8.45
N GLY A 43 20.29 -5.10 9.34
CA GLY A 43 20.81 -6.41 8.99
C GLY A 43 19.81 -7.24 8.17
N PRO A 44 20.27 -8.34 7.55
CA PRO A 44 19.40 -9.22 6.75
C PRO A 44 18.33 -9.95 7.57
N ARG A 45 18.43 -9.90 8.91
CA ARG A 45 17.48 -10.52 9.86
C ARG A 45 16.61 -9.51 10.60
N ASP A 46 16.78 -8.22 10.31
CA ASP A 46 16.08 -7.16 11.01
C ASP A 46 14.84 -6.74 10.24
N THR A 47 13.77 -6.44 10.97
CA THR A 47 12.60 -5.76 10.39
C THR A 47 12.71 -4.29 10.77
N VAL A 48 12.81 -3.41 9.78
CA VAL A 48 12.93 -1.97 9.99
C VAL A 48 11.88 -1.25 9.17
N ILE A 49 11.12 -0.38 9.83
CA ILE A 49 10.12 0.48 9.23
C ILE A 49 10.56 1.92 9.47
N ALA A 50 10.93 2.61 8.40
CA ALA A 50 11.30 4.01 8.44
C ALA A 50 10.15 4.87 7.93
N THR A 51 9.62 5.71 8.81
CA THR A 51 8.60 6.72 8.49
C THR A 51 9.24 8.03 8.09
N GLY A 52 8.65 8.73 7.12
CA GLY A 52 9.15 10.01 6.63
C GLY A 52 10.18 9.88 5.51
N SER A 53 10.29 8.72 4.87
CA SER A 53 11.14 8.54 3.69
C SER A 53 10.68 9.46 2.55
N LEU A 54 11.60 10.21 1.97
CA LEU A 54 11.32 11.11 0.83
C LEU A 54 11.27 10.34 -0.50
N ASP A 55 11.80 9.12 -0.51
CA ASP A 55 11.80 8.26 -1.69
C ASP A 55 10.45 7.59 -1.93
N CYS A 56 9.59 7.51 -0.91
CA CYS A 56 8.29 6.84 -0.98
C CYS A 56 7.15 7.85 -0.93
N THR A 57 6.17 7.70 -1.83
CA THR A 57 4.95 8.52 -1.83
C THR A 57 4.19 8.34 -0.51
N SER A 58 4.09 7.09 -0.06
CA SER A 58 3.53 6.70 1.25
C SER A 58 4.36 7.16 2.45
N ARG A 59 5.55 7.73 2.24
CA ARG A 59 6.53 8.10 3.27
C ARG A 59 7.06 6.91 4.09
N THR A 60 6.76 5.68 3.70
CA THR A 60 7.11 4.48 4.47
C THR A 60 8.06 3.58 3.70
N CYS A 61 9.24 3.36 4.27
CA CYS A 61 10.26 2.45 3.76
C CYS A 61 10.37 1.24 4.67
N LEU A 62 10.29 0.04 4.09
CA LEU A 62 10.26 -1.22 4.82
C LEU A 62 11.40 -2.13 4.38
N LYS A 63 12.12 -2.68 5.35
CA LYS A 63 12.99 -3.83 5.16
C LYS A 63 12.48 -4.96 6.03
N VAL A 64 12.20 -6.11 5.43
CA VAL A 64 11.80 -7.33 6.13
C VAL A 64 12.91 -8.37 6.06
N PRO A 65 13.09 -9.20 7.09
CA PRO A 65 14.05 -10.30 7.09
C PRO A 65 13.86 -11.22 5.91
N LEU A 66 14.97 -11.61 5.28
CA LEU A 66 15.00 -12.66 4.27
C LEU A 66 14.91 -14.03 4.95
N THR A 67 13.79 -14.72 4.79
CA THR A 67 13.55 -16.05 5.38
C THR A 67 13.51 -17.17 4.34
N ALA A 68 13.47 -16.83 3.06
CA ALA A 68 13.49 -17.77 1.94
C ALA A 68 14.65 -17.47 0.99
N GLU A 69 14.96 -18.45 0.13
CA GLU A 69 15.89 -18.24 -0.97
C GLU A 69 15.20 -17.43 -2.08
N LEU A 70 15.89 -16.43 -2.62
CA LEU A 70 15.30 -15.52 -3.60
C LEU A 70 15.02 -16.24 -4.92
N PRO A 71 13.78 -16.22 -5.44
CA PRO A 71 13.44 -16.83 -6.72
C PRO A 71 13.88 -15.94 -7.90
N GLY A 72 14.41 -16.57 -8.95
CA GLY A 72 14.70 -15.92 -10.24
C GLY A 72 15.64 -14.72 -10.12
N ASP A 73 15.23 -13.59 -10.69
CA ASP A 73 15.99 -12.33 -10.68
C ASP A 73 15.62 -11.41 -9.50
N SER A 74 14.96 -11.95 -8.48
CA SER A 74 14.61 -11.19 -7.27
C SER A 74 15.86 -10.75 -6.53
N ARG A 75 15.86 -9.53 -5.98
CA ARG A 75 17.03 -8.96 -5.30
C ARG A 75 16.67 -8.41 -3.93
N TYR A 76 17.32 -8.91 -2.90
CA TYR A 76 17.15 -8.37 -1.56
C TYR A 76 17.89 -7.03 -1.42
N PRO A 77 17.29 -5.97 -0.83
CA PRO A 77 17.94 -4.69 -0.65
C PRO A 77 19.12 -4.82 0.33
N ALA A 78 20.31 -4.45 -0.12
CA ALA A 78 21.50 -4.43 0.72
C ALA A 78 21.47 -3.29 1.75
N ASP A 79 22.23 -3.45 2.83
CA ASP A 79 22.64 -2.38 3.75
C ASP A 79 21.47 -1.58 4.37
N ASP A 80 21.48 -0.26 4.22
CA ASP A 80 20.51 0.73 4.71
C ASP A 80 19.30 0.92 3.79
N ARG A 81 19.13 0.04 2.79
CA ARG A 81 18.03 0.16 1.83
C ARG A 81 16.87 -0.78 2.17
N GLY A 82 15.67 -0.31 1.86
CA GLY A 82 14.41 -1.04 1.94
C GLY A 82 13.60 -0.92 0.64
N LEU A 83 12.33 -1.30 0.73
CA LEU A 83 11.33 -1.09 -0.30
C LEU A 83 10.22 -0.18 0.21
N CYS A 84 9.76 0.72 -0.65
CA CYS A 84 8.56 1.50 -0.39
C CYS A 84 7.38 0.57 -0.21
N THR A 85 6.61 0.81 0.84
CA THR A 85 5.40 0.06 1.17
C THR A 85 4.28 1.02 1.51
N THR A 86 3.05 0.54 1.46
CA THR A 86 1.87 1.23 1.96
C THR A 86 1.10 0.30 2.90
N THR A 87 0.13 0.83 3.62
CA THR A 87 -0.82 0.03 4.40
C THR A 87 -1.82 -0.64 3.47
N CYS A 88 -2.32 -1.80 3.86
CA CYS A 88 -3.20 -2.59 3.01
C CYS A 88 -4.27 -3.31 3.84
N SER A 89 -5.39 -3.64 3.20
CA SER A 89 -6.42 -4.49 3.78
C SER A 89 -6.44 -5.87 3.12
N SER A 90 -5.97 -5.97 1.88
CA SER A 90 -5.96 -7.16 1.04
C SER A 90 -4.75 -7.18 0.11
N ASP A 91 -4.45 -8.35 -0.46
CA ASP A 91 -3.37 -8.51 -1.44
C ASP A 91 -3.54 -7.64 -2.68
N ASP A 92 -4.78 -7.31 -3.06
CA ASP A 92 -5.11 -6.50 -4.24
C ASP A 92 -4.67 -5.04 -4.09
N ASP A 93 -4.49 -4.56 -2.84
CA ASP A 93 -3.98 -3.23 -2.54
C ASP A 93 -2.46 -3.11 -2.82
N CYS A 94 -1.78 -4.24 -2.99
CA CYS A 94 -0.32 -4.31 -3.08
C CYS A 94 0.16 -4.40 -4.53
N ALA A 95 -0.28 -3.45 -5.37
CA ALA A 95 0.18 -3.33 -6.74
C ALA A 95 1.65 -2.85 -6.79
N GLY A 96 2.56 -3.76 -7.13
CA GLY A 96 3.99 -3.45 -7.27
C GLY A 96 4.31 -2.69 -8.55
N ILE A 97 5.39 -1.90 -8.51
CA ILE A 97 5.86 -1.15 -9.68
C ILE A 97 6.64 -2.04 -10.66
N ALA A 98 6.61 -1.65 -11.94
CA ALA A 98 7.51 -2.24 -12.93
C ALA A 98 8.98 -1.96 -12.56
N GLY A 99 9.83 -2.98 -12.63
CA GLY A 99 11.24 -2.86 -12.29
C GLY A 99 11.55 -2.94 -10.79
N SER A 100 10.56 -3.24 -9.95
CA SER A 100 10.80 -3.62 -8.56
C SER A 100 11.77 -4.82 -8.48
N PRO A 101 12.65 -4.88 -7.47
CA PRO A 101 13.47 -6.06 -7.26
C PRO A 101 12.67 -7.27 -6.73
N CYS A 102 11.38 -7.11 -6.44
CA CYS A 102 10.46 -8.20 -6.10
C CYS A 102 9.75 -8.71 -7.36
N GLN A 103 10.02 -9.94 -7.79
CA GLN A 103 9.44 -10.55 -8.99
C GLN A 103 8.13 -11.29 -8.71
N GLY A 104 7.99 -11.91 -7.55
CA GLY A 104 6.79 -12.64 -7.14
C GLY A 104 5.62 -11.71 -6.79
N GLY A 105 5.84 -10.40 -6.75
CA GLY A 105 4.85 -9.40 -6.37
C GLY A 105 4.75 -9.21 -4.86
N PHE A 106 3.76 -8.41 -4.45
CA PHE A 106 3.57 -8.02 -3.06
C PHE A 106 2.32 -8.68 -2.49
N THR A 107 2.29 -8.84 -1.16
CA THR A 107 1.17 -9.41 -0.40
C THR A 107 0.92 -8.55 0.82
N CYS A 108 -0.32 -8.51 1.26
CA CYS A 108 -0.72 -7.76 2.43
C CYS A 108 -0.46 -8.59 3.69
N ALA A 109 0.54 -8.16 4.48
CA ALA A 109 0.98 -8.92 5.65
C ALA A 109 1.42 -8.00 6.79
N VAL A 110 1.43 -8.54 8.01
CA VAL A 110 2.00 -7.84 9.17
C VAL A 110 3.53 -7.86 9.09
N ALA A 111 4.13 -6.67 9.10
CA ALA A 111 5.59 -6.54 9.07
C ALA A 111 6.23 -6.68 10.46
N THR A 112 5.61 -6.11 11.50
CA THR A 112 6.15 -6.10 12.86
C THR A 112 5.07 -6.34 13.92
N VAL A 113 5.49 -6.94 15.04
CA VAL A 113 4.67 -7.19 16.23
C VAL A 113 5.08 -6.29 17.41
N VAL A 114 5.90 -5.28 17.13
CA VAL A 114 6.39 -4.32 18.13
C VAL A 114 6.48 -2.92 17.53
N GLY A 115 6.36 -1.92 18.39
CA GLY A 115 6.50 -0.51 18.02
C GLY A 115 5.21 0.11 17.48
N PRO A 116 5.30 1.33 16.89
CA PRO A 116 4.13 2.10 16.47
C PRO A 116 3.39 1.50 15.27
N PHE A 117 4.01 0.56 14.55
CA PHE A 117 3.43 -0.20 13.43
C PHE A 117 3.00 -1.60 13.86
N CYS A 118 2.84 -1.84 15.17
CA CYS A 118 2.54 -3.18 15.64
C CYS A 118 1.24 -3.71 15.02
N CYS A 119 1.31 -4.90 14.43
CA CYS A 119 0.19 -5.61 13.82
C CYS A 119 -0.50 -4.86 12.69
N GLU A 120 0.15 -3.82 12.17
CA GLU A 120 -0.31 -3.09 11.00
C GLU A 120 0.02 -3.88 9.74
N LYS A 121 -0.99 -4.01 8.87
CA LYS A 121 -0.86 -4.70 7.59
C LYS A 121 -0.28 -3.76 6.56
N VAL A 122 0.80 -4.19 5.94
CA VAL A 122 1.53 -3.45 4.90
C VAL A 122 1.90 -4.37 3.74
N CYS A 123 2.24 -3.78 2.60
CA CYS A 123 2.64 -4.52 1.42
C CYS A 123 4.07 -5.06 1.53
N VAL A 124 4.20 -6.39 1.62
CA VAL A 124 5.47 -7.09 1.76
C VAL A 124 5.80 -7.86 0.48
N CYS A 125 7.07 -7.86 0.08
CA CYS A 125 7.52 -8.66 -1.06
C CYS A 125 7.39 -10.16 -0.77
N ARG A 126 6.68 -10.89 -1.63
CA ARG A 126 6.44 -12.34 -1.48
C ARG A 126 7.72 -13.17 -1.56
N ASP A 127 8.72 -12.66 -2.30
CA ASP A 127 9.99 -13.35 -2.53
C ASP A 127 10.89 -13.42 -1.30
N TYR A 128 10.67 -12.57 -0.31
CA TYR A 128 11.47 -12.57 0.92
C TYR A 128 11.00 -13.62 1.93
N GLY A 129 9.95 -14.37 1.58
CA GLY A 129 9.39 -15.48 2.33
C GLY A 129 7.97 -15.21 2.82
N THR A 130 7.23 -16.28 3.06
CA THR A 130 5.87 -16.22 3.61
C THR A 130 5.90 -15.88 5.09
N ARG A 131 5.07 -14.93 5.52
CA ARG A 131 4.83 -14.68 6.95
C ARG A 131 3.38 -15.03 7.27
N PRO A 132 3.11 -16.11 8.02
CA PRO A 132 1.80 -16.24 8.64
C PRO A 132 1.59 -15.04 9.56
N GLU A 133 0.33 -14.63 9.72
CA GLU A 133 0.00 -13.59 10.69
C GLU A 133 0.51 -14.05 12.07
N PRO A 134 1.37 -13.25 12.74
CA PRO A 134 1.93 -13.66 14.01
C PRO A 134 0.82 -13.86 15.03
N ALA A 135 0.90 -14.90 15.87
CA ALA A 135 -0.05 -15.08 16.98
C ALA A 135 -0.11 -13.85 17.90
N ALA A 136 1.00 -13.12 18.02
CA ALA A 136 1.08 -11.83 18.70
C ALA A 136 0.27 -10.70 18.04
N CYS A 137 -0.45 -10.96 16.95
CA CYS A 137 -1.40 -10.05 16.31
C CYS A 137 -2.83 -10.56 16.34
N ASP A 138 -3.10 -11.65 17.03
CA ASP A 138 -4.45 -12.06 17.36
C ASP A 138 -5.06 -11.03 18.33
N ALA A 139 -6.15 -10.39 17.90
CA ALA A 139 -6.87 -9.41 18.69
C ALA A 139 -7.62 -10.04 19.87
N ASP A 140 -7.94 -11.34 19.78
CA ASP A 140 -8.58 -12.12 20.83
C ASP A 140 -7.57 -12.62 21.88
N ASP A 141 -6.25 -12.50 21.62
CA ASP A 141 -5.22 -12.84 22.62
C ASP A 141 -5.10 -11.72 23.67
N PRO A 142 -5.46 -11.98 24.94
CA PRO A 142 -5.35 -10.98 25.99
C PRO A 142 -3.90 -10.58 26.30
N ALA A 143 -2.91 -11.41 25.96
CA ALA A 143 -1.49 -11.11 26.14
C ALA A 143 -0.93 -10.13 25.09
N ASN A 144 -1.72 -9.81 24.06
CA ASN A 144 -1.35 -8.84 23.04
C ASN A 144 -1.27 -7.43 23.62
N THR A 145 -0.17 -6.71 23.38
CA THR A 145 0.02 -5.34 23.86
C THR A 145 -0.07 -4.29 22.75
N CYS A 146 -0.54 -4.67 21.56
CA CYS A 146 -0.52 -3.79 20.40
C CYS A 146 -1.74 -2.89 20.30
N CYS A 147 -1.46 -1.60 20.29
CA CYS A 147 -2.47 -0.55 20.38
C CYS A 147 -3.23 -0.29 19.09
N ASN A 148 -2.72 -0.76 17.96
CA ASN A 148 -3.35 -0.58 16.64
C ASN A 148 -4.40 -1.67 16.35
N LEU A 149 -4.62 -2.60 17.28
CA LEU A 149 -5.61 -3.65 17.10
C LEU A 149 -7.03 -3.15 17.38
N PRO A 150 -8.04 -3.64 16.63
CA PRO A 150 -9.43 -3.28 16.85
C PRO A 150 -9.85 -3.48 18.31
N GLY A 151 -10.46 -2.45 18.91
CA GLY A 151 -10.95 -2.51 20.30
C GLY A 151 -9.92 -2.18 21.38
N ARG A 152 -8.66 -1.92 21.02
CA ARG A 152 -7.62 -1.44 21.94
C ARG A 152 -7.25 0.04 21.78
N GLU A 153 -7.66 0.64 20.66
CA GLU A 153 -7.49 2.06 20.37
C GLU A 153 -8.08 2.93 21.50
N GLY A 154 -7.23 3.68 22.22
CA GLY A 154 -7.65 4.56 23.30
C GLY A 154 -7.84 3.91 24.68
N SER A 155 -7.42 2.65 24.87
CA SER A 155 -7.30 2.04 26.19
C SER A 155 -6.22 2.72 27.04
N ASP A 156 -6.33 2.64 28.38
CA ASP A 156 -5.37 3.26 29.31
C ASP A 156 -3.94 2.72 29.14
N GLU A 157 -3.78 1.47 28.67
CA GLU A 157 -2.48 0.87 28.32
C GLU A 157 -1.85 1.46 27.04
N CYS A 158 -2.65 2.13 26.22
CA CYS A 158 -2.27 2.67 24.91
C CYS A 158 -2.27 4.20 24.86
N ARG A 159 -2.26 4.85 26.03
CA ARG A 159 -2.40 6.30 26.18
C ARG A 159 -1.16 6.99 26.74
#